data_AF-A0A7V9J7M1-F1
#
_entry.id   AF-A0A7V9J7M1-F1
#
_cell.length_a   1.000
_cell.length_b   1.000
_cell.length_c   1.000
_cell.angle_alpha   90.00
_cell.angle_beta   90.00
_cell.angle_gamma   90.00
#
_symmetry.space_group_name_H-M   'P 1'
#
loop_
_entity.id
_entity.type
_entity.pdbx_description
1 polymer ?
#
loop_
_entity_poly.entity_id
_entity_poly.type
_entity_poly.pdbx_seq_one_letter_code
_entity_poly.pdbx_strand_id
1 'polypeptide(L)' 'MPAQQFVEELNAQIGREFGASQQYVALAVFYDEMTLPRLAAFFYDQSAEERTHAMMMV' A
#
# COMPACT_ATOMS: atom_id res chain seq x y z
N MET A 1 -15.79 2.96 23.89
CA MET A 1 -15.84 2.61 22.46
C MET A 1 -15.51 3.85 21.65
N PRO A 2 -14.74 3.76 20.55
CA PRO A 2 -14.47 4.89 19.67
C PRO A 2 -15.77 5.45 19.09
N ALA A 3 -15.75 6.72 18.65
CA ALA A 3 -16.87 7.30 17.93
C ALA A 3 -17.10 6.56 16.60
N GLN A 4 -18.35 6.41 16.17
CA GLN A 4 -18.70 5.68 14.93
C GLN A 4 -17.95 6.22 13.71
N GLN A 5 -17.88 7.56 13.59
CA GLN A 5 -17.14 8.23 12.52
C GLN A 5 -15.65 7.84 12.48
N PHE A 6 -15.02 7.67 13.66
CA PHE A 6 -13.62 7.25 13.71
C PHE A 6 -13.43 5.83 13.17
N VAL A 7 -14.34 4.91 13.53
CA VAL A 7 -14.30 3.52 13.05
C VAL A 7 -14.48 3.44 11.53
N GLU A 8 -15.38 4.26 10.98
CA GLU A 8 -15.62 4.33 9.53
C GLU A 8 -14.38 4.85 8.77
N GLU A 9 -13.77 5.94 9.25
CA GLU A 9 -12.58 6.50 8.62
C GLU A 9 -11.34 5.61 8.78
N LEU A 10 -11.22 4.89 9.90
CA LEU A 10 -10.14 3.93 10.11
C LEU A 10 -10.26 2.76 9.12
N ASN A 11 -11.46 2.21 8.93
CA ASN A 11 -11.69 1.16 7.93
C ASN A 11 -11.41 1.66 6.51
N ALA A 12 -11.80 2.90 6.20
CA ALA A 12 -11.47 3.50 4.92
C ALA A 12 -9.96 3.67 4.73
N GLN A 13 -9.22 4.03 5.79
CA GLN A 13 -7.75 4.13 5.75
C GLN A 13 -7.10 2.77 5.53
N ILE A 14 -7.53 1.72 6.23
CA ILE A 14 -7.04 0.35 6.02
C ILE A 14 -7.23 -0.05 4.54
N GLY A 15 -8.38 0.26 3.95
CA GLY A 15 -8.64 0.02 2.53
C GLY A 15 -7.72 0.83 1.61
N ARG A 16 -7.44 2.09 1.94
CA ARG A 16 -6.49 2.95 1.19
C ARG A 16 -5.08 2.37 1.19
N GLU A 17 -4.56 1.92 2.34
CA GLU A 17 -3.21 1.35 2.42
C GLU A 17 -3.08 0.02 1.69
N PHE A 18 -4.07 -0.88 1.80
CA PHE A 18 -4.07 -2.10 0.97
C PHE A 18 -4.18 -1.78 -0.52
N GLY A 19 -4.95 -0.75 -0.88
CA GLY A 19 -5.03 -0.25 -2.25
C GLY A 19 -3.69 0.30 -2.75
N ALA A 20 -3.00 1.10 -1.93
CA ALA A 20 -1.68 1.63 -2.23
C ALA A 20 -0.64 0.51 -2.40
N SER A 21 -0.64 -0.49 -1.51
CA SER A 21 0.22 -1.67 -1.64
C SER A 21 0.06 -2.36 -2.99
N GLN A 22 -1.18 -2.58 -3.46
CA GLN A 22 -1.45 -3.18 -4.77
C GLN A 22 -1.01 -2.28 -5.94
N GLN A 23 -1.24 -0.97 -5.84
CA GLN A 23 -0.80 0.00 -6.86
C GLN A 23 0.73 0.01 -7.00
N TYR A 24 1.46 -0.07 -5.88
CA TYR A 24 2.91 -0.15 -5.91
C TYR A 24 3.43 -1.47 -6.49
N VAL A 25 2.75 -2.61 -6.29
CA VAL A 25 3.09 -3.83 -7.05
C VAL A 25 2.94 -3.60 -8.56
N ALA A 26 1.84 -2.97 -8.98
CA ALA A 26 1.61 -2.71 -10.40
C ALA A 26 2.68 -1.79 -11.02
N LEU A 27 3.09 -0.73 -10.31
CA LEU A 27 4.19 0.13 -10.72
C LEU A 27 5.53 -0.61 -10.75
N ALA A 28 5.79 -1.47 -9.76
CA ALA A 28 7.01 -2.26 -9.70
C ALA A 28 7.16 -3.15 -10.94
N VAL A 29 6.12 -3.92 -11.27
CA VAL A 29 6.10 -4.78 -12.48
C VAL A 29 6.26 -3.96 -13.76
N PHE A 30 5.56 -2.83 -13.87
CA PHE A 30 5.67 -1.95 -15.03
C PHE A 30 7.11 -1.46 -15.26
N TYR A 31 7.80 -1.01 -14.21
CA TYR A 31 9.18 -0.54 -14.33
C TYR A 31 10.20 -1.66 -14.50
N ASP A 32 9.90 -2.87 -14.01
CA ASP A 32 10.73 -4.05 -14.24
C ASP A 32 10.72 -4.43 -15.73
N GLU A 33 9.54 -4.43 -16.37
CA GLU A 33 9.40 -4.63 -17.83
C GLU A 33 10.15 -3.57 -18.65
N MET A 34 10.23 -2.33 -18.15
CA MET A 34 11.01 -1.26 -18.77
C MET A 34 12.53 -1.37 -18.55
N THR A 35 13.02 -2.44 -17.92
CA THR A 35 14.44 -2.60 -17.57
C THR A 35 14.94 -1.47 -16.65
N LEU A 36 14.10 -1.01 -15.72
CA LEU A 36 14.43 -0.01 -14.69
C LEU A 36 14.49 -0.67 -13.29
N PRO A 37 15.42 -1.61 -13.04
CA PRO A 37 15.36 -2.50 -11.88
C PRO A 37 15.47 -1.79 -10.53
N ARG A 38 16.18 -0.65 -10.46
CA ARG A 38 16.26 0.14 -9.23
C ARG A 38 14.94 0.83 -8.88
N LEU A 39 14.20 1.27 -9.89
CA LEU A 39 12.89 1.89 -9.70
C LEU A 39 11.83 0.84 -9.38
N ALA A 40 11.89 -0.32 -10.05
CA ALA A 40 11.06 -1.47 -9.73
C ALA A 40 11.25 -1.92 -8.27
N ALA A 41 12.50 -2.10 -7.83
CA ALA A 41 12.83 -2.49 -6.44
C ALA A 41 12.26 -1.49 -5.42
N PHE A 42 12.39 -0.18 -5.68
CA PHE A 42 11.79 0.84 -4.83
C PHE A 42 10.28 0.63 -4.66
N PHE A 43 9.54 0.38 -5.73
CA PHE A 43 8.09 0.16 -5.64
C PHE A 43 7.72 -1.19 -5.02
N TYR A 44 8.54 -2.24 -5.18
CA TYR A 44 8.35 -3.49 -4.43
C TYR A 44 8.48 -3.27 -2.91
N ASP A 45 9.50 -2.52 -2.48
CA ASP A 45 9.71 -2.20 -1.07
C ASP A 45 8.57 -1.32 -0.53
N GLN A 46 8.15 -0.29 -1.27
CA GLN A 46 7.01 0.55 -0.90
C GLN A 46 5.70 -0.25 -0.81
N SER A 47 5.47 -1.23 -1.69
CA SER A 47 4.29 -2.09 -1.60
C SER A 47 4.22 -2.87 -0.28
N ALA A 48 5.37 -3.39 0.18
CA ALA A 48 5.46 -4.10 1.45
C ALA A 48 5.29 -3.16 2.66
N GLU A 49 5.79 -1.94 2.56
CA GLU A 49 5.60 -0.88 3.56
C GLU A 49 4.11 -0.53 3.73
N GLU A 50 3.38 -0.25 2.65
CA GLU A 50 1.95 0.10 2.75
C GLU A 50 1.09 -1.07 3.25
N ARG A 51 1.45 -2.31 2.88
CA ARG A 51 0.80 -3.48 3.48
C ARG A 51 1.00 -3.51 5.00
N THR A 52 2.19 -3.12 5.47
CA THR A 52 2.48 -3.05 6.91
C THR A 52 1.70 -1.90 7.56
N HIS A 53 1.58 -0.74 6.90
CA HIS A 53 0.72 0.36 7.35
C HIS A 53 -0.72 -0.10 7.57
N ALA A 54 -1.30 -0.81 6.60
CA ALA A 54 -2.64 -1.37 6.72
C ALA A 54 -2.77 -2.30 7.95
N MET A 55 -1.81 -3.21 8.12
CA MET A 55 -1.83 -4.21 9.19
C MET A 55 -1.61 -3.62 10.60
N MET A 56 -1.00 -2.43 10.73
CA MET A 56 -0.88 -1.76 12.03
C MET A 56 -2.21 -1.21 12.56
N MET A 57 -3.20 -1.04 11.70
CA MET A 57 -4.52 -0.47 12.04
C MET A 57 -5.62 -1.53 12.23
N VAL A 58 -5.32 -2.81 11.99
CA VAL A 58 -6.21 -3.97 12.21
C VAL A 58 -6.08 -4.48 13.63
#